data_AF-A0A6N6PN80-F1
#
_entry.id   AF-A0A6N6PN80-F1
#
_cell.length_a   1.000
_cell.length_b   1.000
_cell.length_c   1.000
_cell.angle_alpha   90.00
_cell.angle_beta   90.00
_cell.angle_gamma   90.00
#
_symmetry.space_group_name_H-M   'P 1'
#
loop_
_entity.id
_entity.type
_entity.pdbx_description
1 polymer ?
#
loop_
_entity_poly.entity_id
_entity_poly.type
_entity_poly.pdbx_seq_one_letter_code
_entity_poly.pdbx_strand_id
1 'polypeptide(L)'
;MKKPVYLMANGDLRLSANQKCWVAQSRMEAILTKAVQAEGREVIRAHAYDESKQHGFIDSQKMGMEVFRTLDPDAPLIVAEAVWQYSHHLLHGLLTHRGPILTVANWSGTWPGLVGLLNLNGSMTKAGIRYSSLWSERFTDKLFKNGLRQWLTDGVVSHDQSHVRDLSLLKLPLADEHQGQKVARQLRQQKAIMGVFDEGCMGMFNAIIPDELLHPTGVFKERLSQSSLYAEMQRVSDPEAAAVLLWLRRKGMTFETGPNDETDLTENQLLQQCKMYIAAVRIADDFG
;
A
#
# COMPACT_ATOMS: atom_id res chain seq x y z
N MET A 1 12.94 -31.91 13.85
CA MET A 1 12.45 -30.67 14.50
C MET A 1 11.71 -29.85 13.45
N LYS A 2 10.61 -29.16 13.82
CA LYS A 2 9.91 -28.25 12.89
C LYS A 2 10.83 -27.07 12.56
N LYS A 3 10.86 -26.60 11.32
CA LYS A 3 11.65 -25.41 10.93
C LYS A 3 11.26 -24.20 11.79
N PRO A 4 12.23 -23.33 12.16
CA PRO A 4 11.92 -22.08 12.83
C PRO A 4 11.03 -21.20 11.93
N VAL A 5 10.26 -20.32 12.55
CA VAL A 5 9.49 -19.30 11.84
C VAL A 5 10.35 -18.05 11.73
N TYR A 6 10.60 -17.60 10.51
CA TYR A 6 11.26 -16.31 10.33
C TYR A 6 10.29 -15.17 10.54
N LEU A 7 10.72 -14.15 11.29
CA LEU A 7 10.00 -12.91 11.49
C LEU A 7 10.79 -11.77 10.83
N MET A 8 10.14 -11.03 9.93
CA MET A 8 10.74 -9.86 9.29
C MET A 8 9.80 -8.66 9.35
N ALA A 9 10.36 -7.46 9.38
CA ALA A 9 9.63 -6.20 9.29
C ALA A 9 10.14 -5.37 8.09
N ASN A 10 9.24 -4.92 7.22
CA ASN A 10 9.58 -4.00 6.13
C ASN A 10 9.33 -2.54 6.57
N GLY A 11 10.03 -1.61 5.95
CA GLY A 11 9.99 -0.19 6.32
C GLY A 11 9.67 0.77 5.19
N ASP A 12 9.55 2.02 5.59
CA ASP A 12 9.47 3.21 4.74
C ASP A 12 10.86 3.53 4.15
N LEU A 13 10.92 4.28 3.04
CA LEU A 13 12.18 4.87 2.56
C LEU A 13 12.65 6.04 3.44
N ARG A 14 11.73 6.69 4.15
CA ARG A 14 12.01 7.84 5.00
C ARG A 14 12.48 7.38 6.37
N LEU A 15 13.74 7.68 6.70
CA LEU A 15 14.35 7.37 8.00
C LEU A 15 13.47 7.85 9.18
N SER A 16 12.96 9.09 9.11
CA SER A 16 12.15 9.67 10.18
C SER A 16 10.83 8.93 10.42
N ALA A 17 10.23 8.35 9.38
CA ALA A 17 9.03 7.53 9.52
C ALA A 17 9.35 6.21 10.22
N ASN A 18 10.44 5.55 9.82
CA ASN A 18 10.90 4.31 10.45
C ASN A 18 11.24 4.52 11.93
N GLN A 19 11.99 5.58 12.27
CA GLN A 19 12.34 5.90 13.66
C GLN A 19 11.09 6.11 14.52
N LYS A 20 10.11 6.89 14.03
CA LYS A 20 8.85 7.14 14.76
C LYS A 20 8.03 5.87 14.98
N CYS A 21 8.00 4.96 13.99
CA CYS A 21 7.17 3.76 14.06
C CYS A 21 7.86 2.57 14.79
N TRP A 22 9.17 2.64 15.02
CA TRP A 22 9.94 1.51 15.54
C TRP A 22 9.44 0.97 16.88
N VAL A 23 9.05 1.86 17.81
CA VAL A 23 8.53 1.43 19.13
C VAL A 23 7.26 0.59 18.96
N ALA A 24 6.36 0.99 18.07
CA ALA A 24 5.13 0.24 17.80
C ALA A 24 5.44 -1.11 17.14
N GLN A 25 6.36 -1.14 16.18
CA GLN A 25 6.82 -2.36 15.52
C GLN A 25 7.46 -3.34 16.50
N SER A 26 8.45 -2.91 17.29
CA SER A 26 9.15 -3.76 18.25
C SER A 26 8.19 -4.35 19.29
N ARG A 27 7.23 -3.56 19.77
CA ARG A 27 6.17 -4.06 20.65
C ARG A 27 5.32 -5.14 19.99
N MET A 28 4.94 -4.95 18.73
CA MET A 28 4.18 -5.94 17.98
C MET A 28 5.01 -7.22 17.75
N GLU A 29 6.26 -7.11 17.33
CA GLU A 29 7.18 -8.24 17.15
C GLU A 29 7.34 -9.06 18.44
N ALA A 30 7.45 -8.41 19.59
CA ALA A 30 7.53 -9.09 20.89
C ALA A 30 6.24 -9.86 21.23
N ILE A 31 5.07 -9.30 20.91
CA ILE A 31 3.78 -9.97 21.12
C ILE A 31 3.63 -11.17 20.16
N LEU A 32 3.97 -10.98 18.88
CA LEU A 32 3.92 -12.05 17.89
C LEU A 32 4.89 -13.19 18.24
N THR A 33 6.10 -12.85 18.67
CA THR A 33 7.10 -13.84 19.11
C THR A 33 6.56 -14.71 20.24
N LYS A 34 5.97 -14.10 21.28
CA LYS A 34 5.34 -14.83 22.39
C LYS A 34 4.16 -15.70 21.91
N ALA A 35 3.35 -15.19 20.99
CA ALA A 35 2.21 -15.95 20.46
C ALA A 35 2.65 -17.18 19.67
N VAL A 36 3.70 -17.07 18.84
CA VAL A 36 4.26 -18.21 18.09
C VAL A 36 4.95 -19.21 19.02
N GLN A 37 5.69 -18.73 20.02
CA GLN A 37 6.33 -19.58 21.03
C GLN A 37 5.30 -20.35 21.88
N ALA A 38 4.16 -19.75 22.20
CA ALA A 38 3.07 -20.41 22.91
C ALA A 38 2.46 -21.59 22.12
N GLU A 39 2.59 -21.58 20.79
CA GLU A 39 2.22 -22.70 19.91
C GLU A 39 3.39 -23.69 19.68
N GLY A 40 4.48 -23.58 20.46
CA GLY A 40 5.61 -24.51 20.45
C GLY A 40 6.56 -24.33 19.25
N ARG A 41 6.61 -23.12 18.67
CA ARG A 41 7.46 -22.82 17.50
C ARG A 41 8.54 -21.79 17.86
N GLU A 42 9.76 -22.05 17.40
CA GLU A 42 10.85 -21.09 17.49
C GLU A 42 10.65 -19.94 16.50
N VAL A 43 11.05 -18.73 16.91
CA VAL A 43 11.03 -17.54 16.07
C VAL A 43 12.45 -17.01 15.91
N ILE A 44 12.87 -16.79 14.67
CA ILE A 44 14.14 -16.15 14.33
C ILE A 44 13.83 -14.84 13.62
N ARG A 45 14.30 -13.72 14.16
CA ARG A 45 14.22 -12.44 13.46
C ARG A 45 15.19 -12.46 12.26
N ALA A 46 14.69 -12.26 11.05
CA ALA A 46 15.45 -12.44 9.81
C ALA A 46 16.54 -11.37 9.58
N HIS A 47 16.53 -10.29 10.36
CA HIS A 47 17.47 -9.19 10.27
C HIS A 47 17.67 -8.53 11.64
N ALA A 48 18.77 -7.80 11.80
CA ALA A 48 19.12 -7.12 13.04
C ALA A 48 18.51 -5.71 13.13
N TYR A 49 18.48 -5.17 14.34
CA TYR A 49 18.28 -3.74 14.57
C TYR A 49 19.54 -2.96 14.16
N ASP A 50 19.36 -1.79 13.55
CA ASP A 50 20.46 -0.89 13.18
C ASP A 50 20.53 0.27 14.18
N GLU A 51 21.56 0.25 15.04
CA GLU A 51 21.81 1.27 16.05
C GLU A 51 22.01 2.67 15.45
N SER A 52 22.60 2.76 14.25
CA SER A 52 22.87 4.03 13.59
C SER A 52 21.60 4.66 13.03
N LYS A 53 20.69 3.84 12.49
CA LYS A 53 19.40 4.29 11.95
C LYS A 53 18.31 4.38 13.01
N GLN A 54 18.52 3.74 14.17
CA GLN A 54 17.60 3.68 15.29
C GLN A 54 16.27 2.97 14.96
N HIS A 55 16.32 1.96 14.08
CA HIS A 55 15.19 1.09 13.77
C HIS A 55 15.66 -0.28 13.28
N GLY A 56 14.77 -1.26 13.33
CA GLY A 56 15.04 -2.60 12.82
C GLY A 56 14.25 -2.97 11.56
N PHE A 57 13.78 -2.02 10.76
CA PHE A 57 13.12 -2.32 9.49
C PHE A 57 14.11 -2.64 8.35
N ILE A 58 13.68 -3.43 7.37
CA ILE A 58 14.29 -3.44 6.04
C ILE A 58 13.85 -2.17 5.30
N ASP A 59 14.79 -1.29 5.01
CA ASP A 59 14.51 0.05 4.45
C ASP A 59 15.05 0.25 3.02
N SER A 60 15.51 -0.83 2.39
CA SER A 60 15.96 -0.78 1.00
C SER A 60 15.86 -2.14 0.31
N GLN A 61 15.72 -2.11 -1.01
CA GLN A 61 15.76 -3.31 -1.84
C GLN A 61 17.08 -4.07 -1.70
N LYS A 62 18.21 -3.37 -1.62
CA LYS A 62 19.52 -3.99 -1.41
C LYS A 62 19.56 -4.77 -0.09
N MET A 63 19.15 -4.15 1.01
CA MET A 63 19.11 -4.82 2.31
C MET A 63 18.17 -6.03 2.29
N GLY A 64 16.99 -5.90 1.68
CA GLY A 64 16.07 -7.03 1.50
C GLY A 64 16.72 -8.18 0.73
N MET A 65 17.46 -7.90 -0.34
CA MET A 65 18.18 -8.93 -1.10
C MET A 65 19.25 -9.63 -0.24
N GLU A 66 19.99 -8.90 0.59
CA GLU A 66 20.97 -9.52 1.52
C GLU A 66 20.29 -10.47 2.51
N VAL A 67 19.14 -10.08 3.07
CA VAL A 67 18.35 -10.93 3.99
C VAL A 67 17.92 -12.23 3.28
N PHE A 68 17.27 -12.12 2.12
CA PHE A 68 16.76 -13.30 1.40
C PHE A 68 17.85 -14.23 0.85
N ARG A 69 19.09 -13.75 0.60
CA ARG A 69 20.20 -14.63 0.19
C ARG A 69 20.58 -15.68 1.23
N THR A 70 20.33 -15.40 2.51
CA THR A 70 20.73 -16.25 3.64
C THR A 70 19.56 -16.98 4.29
N LEU A 71 18.33 -16.54 4.00
CA LEU A 71 17.11 -17.12 4.53
C LEU A 71 16.85 -18.51 3.93
N ASP A 72 16.45 -19.49 4.74
CA ASP A 72 15.95 -20.77 4.21
C ASP A 72 14.65 -20.50 3.42
N PRO A 73 14.63 -20.69 2.09
CA PRO A 73 13.50 -20.34 1.23
C PRO A 73 12.26 -21.23 1.47
N ASP A 74 12.40 -22.34 2.19
CA ASP A 74 11.31 -23.27 2.48
C ASP A 74 10.77 -23.10 3.92
N ALA A 75 11.35 -22.22 4.73
CA ALA A 75 10.90 -21.97 6.10
C ALA A 75 9.63 -21.09 6.13
N PRO A 76 8.72 -21.27 7.12
CA PRO A 76 7.59 -20.36 7.31
C PRO A 76 8.06 -18.93 7.60
N LEU A 77 7.45 -17.96 6.93
CA LEU A 77 7.84 -16.55 6.99
C LEU A 77 6.67 -15.69 7.45
N ILE A 78 6.88 -14.90 8.50
CA ILE A 78 5.99 -13.85 8.96
C ILE A 78 6.58 -12.49 8.55
N VAL A 79 5.83 -11.71 7.78
CA VAL A 79 6.10 -10.29 7.53
C VAL A 79 5.20 -9.45 8.44
N ALA A 80 5.79 -8.80 9.44
CA ALA A 80 5.10 -8.05 10.47
C ALA A 80 5.18 -6.54 10.19
N GLU A 81 4.03 -5.87 10.06
CA GLU A 81 3.92 -4.46 9.66
C GLU A 81 3.16 -3.61 10.71
N ALA A 82 3.88 -2.66 11.31
CA ALA A 82 3.33 -1.58 12.12
C ALA A 82 3.60 -0.20 11.51
N VAL A 83 4.08 -0.16 10.27
CA VAL A 83 4.51 1.05 9.54
C VAL A 83 4.02 1.00 8.09
N TRP A 84 4.09 2.14 7.39
CA TRP A 84 3.99 2.14 5.94
C TRP A 84 5.26 1.54 5.36
N GLN A 85 5.13 0.70 4.33
CA GLN A 85 6.26 0.00 3.73
C GLN A 85 6.27 0.10 2.22
N TYR A 86 7.48 -0.06 1.65
CA TYR A 86 7.70 -0.04 0.21
C TYR A 86 7.94 -1.47 -0.28
N SER A 87 6.98 -2.03 -1.03
CA SER A 87 6.94 -3.48 -1.31
C SER A 87 8.12 -3.96 -2.15
N HIS A 88 8.69 -3.11 -2.99
CA HIS A 88 9.91 -3.43 -3.75
C HIS A 88 11.11 -3.82 -2.87
N HIS A 89 11.12 -3.47 -1.58
CA HIS A 89 12.16 -3.92 -0.64
C HIS A 89 12.20 -5.44 -0.50
N LEU A 90 11.03 -6.10 -0.50
CA LEU A 90 10.89 -7.53 -0.22
C LEU A 90 10.41 -8.36 -1.40
N LEU A 91 9.72 -7.76 -2.37
CA LEU A 91 8.98 -8.49 -3.40
C LEU A 91 9.84 -9.50 -4.16
N HIS A 92 11.09 -9.16 -4.48
CA HIS A 92 12.03 -10.06 -5.17
C HIS A 92 12.27 -11.36 -4.40
N GLY A 93 12.40 -11.29 -3.08
CA GLY A 93 12.66 -12.43 -2.23
C GLY A 93 11.40 -13.25 -2.01
N LEU A 94 10.28 -12.56 -1.71
CA LEU A 94 8.96 -13.19 -1.55
C LEU A 94 8.52 -13.95 -2.81
N LEU A 95 8.86 -13.45 -3.99
CA LEU A 95 8.57 -14.11 -5.28
C LEU A 95 9.23 -15.49 -5.39
N THR A 96 10.41 -15.64 -4.79
CA THR A 96 11.20 -16.89 -4.85
C THR A 96 11.09 -17.75 -3.59
N HIS A 97 10.41 -17.25 -2.55
CA HIS A 97 10.18 -17.96 -1.30
C HIS A 97 9.14 -19.06 -1.51
N ARG A 98 9.42 -20.27 -1.04
CA ARG A 98 8.59 -21.47 -1.23
C ARG A 98 7.82 -21.86 0.02
N GLY A 99 8.30 -21.47 1.20
CA GLY A 99 7.61 -21.67 2.47
C GLY A 99 6.30 -20.86 2.55
N PRO A 100 5.40 -21.21 3.49
CA PRO A 100 4.18 -20.43 3.69
C PRO A 100 4.54 -19.02 4.17
N ILE A 101 3.80 -18.02 3.66
CA ILE A 101 3.95 -16.60 4.01
C ILE A 101 2.71 -16.15 4.78
N LEU A 102 2.92 -15.48 5.90
CA LEU A 102 1.88 -14.80 6.67
C LEU A 102 2.26 -13.32 6.80
N THR A 103 1.38 -12.43 6.37
CA THR A 103 1.48 -11.01 6.71
C THR A 103 0.69 -10.74 7.98
N VAL A 104 1.27 -9.98 8.91
CA VAL A 104 0.61 -9.62 10.17
C VAL A 104 0.73 -8.13 10.44
N ALA A 105 -0.39 -7.44 10.70
CA ALA A 105 -0.38 -6.02 11.01
C ALA A 105 -1.02 -5.67 12.35
N ASN A 106 -0.62 -4.51 12.89
CA ASN A 106 -1.41 -3.85 13.92
C ASN A 106 -2.67 -3.21 13.31
N TRP A 107 -3.74 -3.15 14.09
CA TRP A 107 -4.88 -2.29 13.81
C TRP A 107 -4.76 -1.02 14.65
N SER A 108 -4.38 0.10 14.02
CA SER A 108 -4.12 1.37 14.71
C SER A 108 -4.55 2.56 13.85
N GLY A 109 -5.16 3.57 14.47
CA GLY A 109 -5.41 4.87 13.83
C GLY A 109 -4.18 5.79 13.79
N THR A 110 -3.11 5.46 14.52
CA THR A 110 -1.88 6.27 14.60
C THR A 110 -0.80 5.75 13.66
N TRP A 111 -0.63 4.43 13.58
CA TRP A 111 0.47 3.80 12.86
C TRP A 111 -0.06 3.00 11.66
N PRO A 112 0.41 3.25 10.43
CA PRO A 112 -0.22 2.75 9.21
C PRO A 112 0.17 1.31 8.85
N GLY A 113 0.35 0.42 9.83
CA GLY A 113 0.80 -0.96 9.59
C GLY A 113 -0.18 -1.79 8.76
N LEU A 114 -1.49 -1.67 9.00
CA LEU A 114 -2.48 -2.35 8.15
C LEU A 114 -2.44 -1.85 6.71
N VAL A 115 -2.23 -0.54 6.51
CA VAL A 115 -2.12 0.04 5.17
C VAL A 115 -0.86 -0.47 4.47
N GLY A 116 0.27 -0.53 5.20
CA GLY A 116 1.51 -1.15 4.74
C GLY A 116 1.33 -2.62 4.36
N LEU A 117 0.67 -3.42 5.21
CA LEU A 117 0.35 -4.81 4.93
C LEU A 117 -0.52 -4.97 3.68
N LEU A 118 -1.57 -4.15 3.52
CA LEU A 118 -2.47 -4.24 2.36
C LEU A 118 -1.75 -3.87 1.05
N ASN A 119 -0.82 -2.93 1.08
CA ASN A 119 0.05 -2.63 -0.05
C ASN A 119 0.92 -3.84 -0.45
N LEU A 120 1.55 -4.50 0.52
CA LEU A 120 2.35 -5.70 0.28
C LEU A 120 1.49 -6.85 -0.25
N ASN A 121 0.33 -7.08 0.36
CA ASN A 121 -0.64 -8.07 -0.06
C ASN A 121 -1.11 -7.85 -1.49
N GLY A 122 -1.44 -6.60 -1.86
CA GLY A 122 -1.79 -6.25 -3.24
C GLY A 122 -0.66 -6.59 -4.20
N SER A 123 0.59 -6.29 -3.81
CA SER A 123 1.77 -6.56 -4.63
C SER A 123 2.03 -8.06 -4.80
N MET A 124 1.89 -8.84 -3.72
CA MET A 124 2.00 -10.30 -3.74
C MET A 124 0.89 -10.95 -4.56
N THR A 125 -0.36 -10.49 -4.41
CA THR A 125 -1.52 -10.96 -5.19
C THR A 125 -1.27 -10.74 -6.68
N LYS A 126 -0.86 -9.52 -7.06
CA LYS A 126 -0.53 -9.19 -8.45
C LYS A 126 0.61 -10.07 -8.99
N ALA A 127 1.59 -10.41 -8.15
CA ALA A 127 2.70 -11.28 -8.52
C ALA A 127 2.36 -12.79 -8.47
N GLY A 128 1.12 -13.18 -8.15
CA GLY A 128 0.72 -14.58 -8.03
C GLY A 128 1.31 -15.32 -6.82
N ILE A 129 1.82 -14.58 -5.83
CA ILE A 129 2.40 -15.12 -4.60
C ILE A 129 1.26 -15.49 -3.65
N ARG A 130 1.27 -16.72 -3.14
CA ARG A 130 0.31 -17.17 -2.12
C ARG A 130 0.76 -16.70 -0.74
N TYR A 131 -0.17 -16.11 0.00
CA TYR A 131 0.03 -15.65 1.36
C TYR A 131 -1.25 -15.82 2.18
N SER A 132 -1.14 -15.72 3.50
CA SER A 132 -2.25 -15.52 4.42
C SER A 132 -2.06 -14.20 5.17
N SER A 133 -3.12 -13.69 5.81
CA SER A 133 -3.04 -12.44 6.54
C SER A 133 -3.76 -12.50 7.88
N LEU A 134 -3.19 -11.82 8.86
CA LEU A 134 -3.82 -11.53 10.14
C LEU A 134 -3.61 -10.07 10.51
N TRP A 135 -4.55 -9.53 11.28
CA TRP A 135 -4.36 -8.24 11.92
C TRP A 135 -5.09 -8.25 13.24
N SER A 136 -4.61 -7.44 14.17
CA SER A 136 -5.30 -7.26 15.44
C SER A 136 -4.92 -5.94 16.10
N GLU A 137 -5.85 -5.40 16.86
CA GLU A 137 -5.60 -4.28 17.76
C GLU A 137 -4.77 -4.73 18.99
N ARG A 138 -5.02 -5.95 19.48
CA ARG A 138 -4.49 -6.42 20.78
C ARG A 138 -3.77 -7.77 20.74
N PHE A 139 -3.88 -8.51 19.64
CA PHE A 139 -3.29 -9.85 19.42
C PHE A 139 -3.67 -10.91 20.47
N THR A 140 -4.76 -10.67 21.22
CA THR A 140 -5.28 -11.59 22.24
C THR A 140 -6.64 -12.17 21.87
N ASP A 141 -7.26 -11.65 20.82
CA ASP A 141 -8.56 -12.07 20.33
C ASP A 141 -8.53 -13.47 19.72
N LYS A 142 -9.71 -14.12 19.68
CA LYS A 142 -9.85 -15.50 19.21
C LYS A 142 -9.54 -15.63 17.72
N LEU A 143 -9.87 -14.63 16.90
CA LEU A 143 -9.64 -14.67 15.45
C LEU A 143 -8.14 -14.72 15.17
N PHE A 144 -7.37 -13.83 15.78
CA PHE A 144 -5.91 -13.83 15.68
C PHE A 144 -5.29 -15.14 16.18
N LYS A 145 -5.64 -15.59 17.39
CA LYS A 145 -5.04 -16.81 17.97
C LYS A 145 -5.34 -18.06 17.16
N ASN A 146 -6.59 -18.22 16.72
CA ASN A 146 -7.00 -19.38 15.94
C ASN A 146 -6.37 -19.34 14.54
N GLY A 147 -6.35 -18.18 13.89
CA GLY A 147 -5.70 -18.01 12.59
C GLY A 147 -4.20 -18.26 12.66
N LEU A 148 -3.51 -17.77 13.70
CA LEU A 148 -2.07 -18.03 13.88
C LEU A 148 -1.80 -19.52 14.07
N ARG A 149 -2.58 -20.20 14.92
CA ARG A 149 -2.46 -21.65 15.12
C ARG A 149 -2.70 -22.44 13.83
N GLN A 150 -3.73 -22.07 13.07
CA GLN A 150 -4.03 -22.69 11.79
C GLN A 150 -2.85 -22.51 10.83
N TRP A 151 -2.36 -21.28 10.68
CA TRP A 151 -1.24 -21.01 9.78
C TRP A 151 0.04 -21.76 10.19
N LEU A 152 0.34 -21.85 11.48
CA LEU A 152 1.50 -22.60 11.97
C LEU A 152 1.39 -24.12 11.74
N THR A 153 0.17 -24.64 11.58
CA THR A 153 -0.10 -26.08 11.38
C THR A 153 -0.22 -26.42 9.89
N ASP A 154 -1.01 -25.64 9.17
CA ASP A 154 -1.47 -25.93 7.81
C ASP A 154 -0.81 -25.03 6.75
N GLY A 155 -0.12 -23.96 7.16
CA GLY A 155 0.48 -22.97 6.27
C GLY A 155 -0.51 -21.95 5.69
N VAL A 156 -1.77 -21.96 6.14
CA VAL A 156 -2.85 -21.09 5.65
C VAL A 156 -3.74 -20.57 6.77
N VAL A 157 -4.36 -19.40 6.55
CA VAL A 157 -5.47 -18.88 7.36
C VAL A 157 -6.75 -18.95 6.53
N SER A 158 -7.80 -19.55 7.09
CA SER A 158 -9.14 -19.54 6.48
C SER A 158 -9.97 -18.39 7.06
N HIS A 159 -10.50 -17.54 6.19
CA HIS A 159 -11.41 -16.46 6.57
C HIS A 159 -12.86 -16.82 6.24
N ASP A 160 -13.79 -16.39 7.08
CA ASP A 160 -15.22 -16.52 6.79
C ASP A 160 -15.62 -15.60 5.62
N GLN A 161 -15.91 -16.22 4.49
CA GLN A 161 -16.38 -15.56 3.26
C GLN A 161 -17.90 -15.68 3.09
N SER A 162 -18.65 -16.09 4.11
CA SER A 162 -20.11 -16.25 4.06
C SER A 162 -20.88 -14.94 3.84
N HIS A 163 -20.21 -13.79 3.89
CA HIS A 163 -20.77 -12.48 3.58
C HIS A 163 -20.58 -12.04 2.12
N VAL A 164 -19.69 -12.68 1.36
CA VAL A 164 -19.50 -12.39 -0.07
C VAL A 164 -20.28 -13.38 -0.94
N ARG A 165 -20.74 -12.91 -2.10
CA ARG A 165 -21.48 -13.73 -3.07
C ARG A 165 -20.91 -13.47 -4.46
N ASP A 166 -20.82 -14.52 -5.27
CA ASP A 166 -20.49 -14.39 -6.68
C ASP A 166 -21.58 -13.57 -7.38
N LEU A 167 -21.17 -12.58 -8.18
CA LEU A 167 -22.07 -11.71 -8.91
C LEU A 167 -22.99 -12.51 -9.84
N SER A 168 -22.51 -13.61 -10.43
CA SER A 168 -23.28 -14.49 -11.30
C SER A 168 -24.46 -15.17 -10.61
N LEU A 169 -24.45 -15.23 -9.26
CA LEU A 169 -25.52 -15.78 -8.44
C LEU A 169 -26.52 -14.72 -7.98
N LEU A 170 -26.29 -13.44 -8.32
CA LEU A 170 -27.12 -12.33 -7.93
C LEU A 170 -28.01 -11.88 -9.09
N LYS A 171 -29.27 -11.57 -8.80
CA LYS A 171 -30.15 -10.88 -9.74
C LYS A 171 -30.01 -9.38 -9.54
N LEU A 172 -29.34 -8.72 -10.46
CA LEU A 172 -29.22 -7.26 -10.45
C LEU A 172 -30.53 -6.60 -10.90
N PRO A 173 -30.84 -5.38 -10.42
CA PRO A 173 -31.88 -4.57 -11.04
C PRO A 173 -31.58 -4.34 -12.51
N LEU A 174 -32.56 -4.60 -13.39
CA LEU A 174 -32.39 -4.52 -14.85
C LEU A 174 -31.89 -3.14 -15.30
N ALA A 175 -32.31 -2.08 -14.63
CA ALA A 175 -31.87 -0.72 -14.94
C ALA A 175 -30.35 -0.54 -14.70
N ASP A 176 -29.83 -1.05 -13.59
CA ASP A 176 -28.41 -0.94 -13.24
C ASP A 176 -27.55 -1.80 -14.17
N GLU A 177 -28.00 -3.00 -14.50
CA GLU A 177 -27.33 -3.87 -15.47
C GLU A 177 -27.25 -3.21 -16.85
N HIS A 178 -28.38 -2.69 -17.36
CA HIS A 178 -28.42 -1.98 -18.64
C HIS A 178 -27.49 -0.75 -18.62
N GLN A 179 -27.47 0.00 -17.53
CA GLN A 179 -26.60 1.17 -17.39
C GLN A 179 -25.12 0.77 -17.41
N GLY A 180 -24.73 -0.25 -16.64
CA GLY A 180 -23.35 -0.75 -16.61
C GLY A 180 -22.90 -1.27 -17.98
N GLN A 181 -23.74 -2.05 -18.67
CA GLN A 181 -23.46 -2.53 -20.02
C GLN A 181 -23.34 -1.38 -21.03
N LYS A 182 -24.20 -0.37 -20.94
CA LYS A 182 -24.13 0.83 -21.80
C LYS A 182 -22.80 1.56 -21.61
N VAL A 183 -22.40 1.82 -20.37
CA VAL A 183 -21.11 2.46 -20.05
C VAL A 183 -19.93 1.63 -20.56
N ALA A 184 -19.94 0.32 -20.32
CA ALA A 184 -18.87 -0.57 -20.79
C ALA A 184 -18.75 -0.59 -22.33
N ARG A 185 -19.89 -0.64 -23.05
CA ARG A 185 -19.89 -0.57 -24.52
C ARG A 185 -19.40 0.78 -25.01
N GLN A 186 -19.84 1.87 -24.38
CA GLN A 186 -19.41 3.22 -24.73
C GLN A 186 -17.90 3.38 -24.55
N LEU A 187 -17.34 2.98 -23.39
CA LEU A 187 -15.91 3.05 -23.12
C LEU A 187 -15.11 2.21 -24.13
N ARG A 188 -15.58 1.01 -24.47
CA ARG A 188 -14.95 0.17 -25.50
C ARG A 188 -15.05 0.75 -26.92
N GLN A 189 -16.08 1.51 -27.24
CA GLN A 189 -16.26 2.11 -28.57
C GLN A 189 -15.48 3.42 -28.72
N GLN A 190 -15.64 4.32 -27.75
CA GLN A 190 -15.10 5.68 -27.78
C GLN A 190 -13.65 5.73 -27.33
N LYS A 191 -13.24 4.75 -26.50
CA LYS A 191 -11.96 4.73 -25.79
C LYS A 191 -11.86 5.88 -24.78
N ALA A 192 -10.93 5.74 -23.85
CA ALA A 192 -10.56 6.80 -22.93
C ALA A 192 -9.05 6.82 -22.75
N ILE A 193 -8.49 8.02 -22.67
CA ILE A 193 -7.11 8.25 -22.28
C ILE A 193 -7.07 8.42 -20.76
N MET A 194 -6.18 7.68 -20.11
CA MET A 194 -5.87 7.84 -18.70
C MET A 194 -4.46 8.42 -18.58
N GLY A 195 -4.37 9.71 -18.26
CA GLY A 195 -3.10 10.37 -17.96
C GLY A 195 -2.52 9.83 -16.65
N VAL A 196 -1.29 9.34 -16.69
CA VAL A 196 -0.59 8.76 -15.53
C VAL A 196 0.75 9.45 -15.35
N PHE A 197 0.90 10.17 -14.23
CA PHE A 197 2.16 10.78 -13.81
C PHE A 197 2.99 9.77 -13.01
N ASP A 198 4.14 9.36 -13.55
CA ASP A 198 5.14 8.49 -12.92
C ASP A 198 4.55 7.26 -12.16
N GLU A 199 4.40 6.13 -12.85
CA GLU A 199 3.87 4.88 -12.27
C GLU A 199 4.76 4.29 -11.17
N GLY A 200 4.14 3.57 -10.22
CA GLY A 200 4.88 2.85 -9.19
C GLY A 200 5.32 3.70 -7.99
N CYS A 201 4.56 4.77 -7.70
CA CYS A 201 4.74 5.61 -6.51
C CYS A 201 5.02 4.75 -5.26
N MET A 202 6.02 5.14 -4.48
CA MET A 202 6.46 4.45 -3.27
C MET A 202 6.76 2.95 -3.44
N GLY A 203 7.22 2.54 -4.63
CA GLY A 203 7.56 1.14 -4.89
C GLY A 203 6.40 0.17 -4.74
N MET A 204 5.17 0.68 -4.89
CA MET A 204 3.92 -0.09 -4.88
C MET A 204 3.79 -0.86 -6.20
N PHE A 205 4.25 -2.11 -6.23
CA PHE A 205 4.17 -2.92 -7.43
C PHE A 205 2.72 -3.15 -7.91
N ASN A 206 1.78 -3.24 -6.98
CA ASN A 206 0.34 -3.30 -7.25
C ASN A 206 -0.24 -2.05 -7.92
N ALA A 207 0.38 -0.88 -7.74
CA ALA A 207 -0.10 0.37 -8.35
C ALA A 207 0.30 0.52 -9.82
N ILE A 208 1.21 -0.31 -10.33
CA ILE A 208 1.56 -0.37 -11.74
C ILE A 208 0.54 -1.27 -12.43
N ILE A 209 -0.40 -0.73 -13.20
CA ILE A 209 -1.44 -1.56 -13.83
C ILE A 209 -0.92 -2.04 -15.19
N PRO A 210 -0.87 -3.33 -15.53
CA PRO A 210 -0.48 -3.74 -16.89
C PRO A 210 -1.46 -3.20 -17.95
N ASP A 211 -0.94 -2.73 -19.08
CA ASP A 211 -1.76 -2.14 -20.15
C ASP A 211 -2.72 -3.17 -20.75
N GLU A 212 -2.31 -4.44 -20.78
CA GLU A 212 -3.11 -5.57 -21.28
C GLU A 212 -4.38 -5.81 -20.46
N LEU A 213 -4.43 -5.36 -19.19
CA LEU A 213 -5.64 -5.40 -18.37
C LEU A 213 -6.59 -4.23 -18.67
N LEU A 214 -6.06 -3.10 -19.14
CA LEU A 214 -6.84 -1.89 -19.41
C LEU A 214 -7.38 -1.86 -20.85
N HIS A 215 -6.57 -2.24 -21.84
CA HIS A 215 -6.95 -2.17 -23.25
C HIS A 215 -8.31 -2.84 -23.59
N PRO A 216 -8.65 -4.03 -23.04
CA PRO A 216 -9.95 -4.65 -23.30
C PRO A 216 -11.15 -3.83 -22.80
N THR A 217 -10.94 -2.98 -21.78
CA THR A 217 -11.97 -2.09 -21.24
C THR A 217 -12.15 -0.81 -22.08
N GLY A 218 -11.21 -0.53 -22.99
CA GLY A 218 -11.18 0.68 -23.80
C GLY A 218 -10.34 1.82 -23.20
N VAL A 219 -9.67 1.58 -22.07
CA VAL A 219 -8.79 2.56 -21.42
C VAL A 219 -7.35 2.36 -21.90
N PHE A 220 -6.70 3.46 -22.29
CA PHE A 220 -5.31 3.51 -22.74
C PHE A 220 -4.55 4.56 -21.92
N LYS A 221 -3.29 4.29 -21.57
CA LYS A 221 -2.52 5.23 -20.76
C LYS A 221 -1.76 6.23 -21.62
N GLU A 222 -1.81 7.48 -21.20
CA GLU A 222 -0.82 8.50 -21.57
C GLU A 222 0.17 8.64 -20.42
N ARG A 223 1.47 8.45 -20.68
CA ARG A 223 2.50 8.42 -19.62
C ARG A 223 3.19 9.76 -19.55
N LEU A 224 2.99 10.45 -18.44
CA LEU A 224 3.43 11.82 -18.22
C LEU A 224 4.51 11.86 -17.16
N SER A 225 5.45 12.79 -17.29
CA SER A 225 6.44 13.06 -16.24
C SER A 225 5.88 14.07 -15.24
N GLN A 226 6.12 13.86 -13.93
CA GLN A 226 5.82 14.88 -12.94
C GLN A 226 6.62 16.18 -13.17
N SER A 227 7.76 16.11 -13.87
CA SER A 227 8.50 17.32 -14.28
C SER A 227 7.72 18.17 -15.28
N SER A 228 6.92 17.55 -16.16
CA SER A 228 6.02 18.26 -17.07
C SER A 228 4.91 18.96 -16.32
N LEU A 229 4.34 18.32 -15.29
CA LEU A 229 3.37 18.95 -14.39
C LEU A 229 3.98 20.16 -13.69
N TYR A 230 5.16 20.02 -13.12
CA TYR A 230 5.85 21.13 -12.46
C TYR A 230 6.17 22.28 -13.44
N ALA A 231 6.59 21.97 -14.66
CA ALA A 231 6.84 22.98 -15.68
C ALA A 231 5.55 23.74 -16.06
N GLU A 232 4.43 23.04 -16.21
CA GLU A 232 3.15 23.69 -16.51
C GLU A 232 2.63 24.50 -15.32
N MET A 233 2.87 24.07 -14.08
CA MET A 233 2.57 24.87 -12.88
C MET A 233 3.23 26.24 -12.91
N GLN A 234 4.46 26.35 -13.43
CA GLN A 234 5.16 27.64 -13.54
C GLN A 234 4.50 28.62 -14.52
N ARG A 235 3.63 28.12 -15.40
CA ARG A 235 2.88 28.93 -16.38
C ARG A 235 1.51 29.37 -15.87
N VAL A 236 1.08 28.85 -14.71
CA VAL A 236 -0.16 29.28 -14.06
C VAL A 236 0.11 30.54 -13.25
N SER A 237 -0.65 31.58 -13.54
CA SER A 237 -0.51 32.87 -12.87
C SER A 237 -1.10 32.85 -11.45
N ASP A 238 -0.59 33.69 -10.55
CA ASP A 238 -1.12 33.81 -9.19
C ASP A 238 -2.62 34.21 -9.16
N PRO A 239 -3.11 35.14 -10.02
CA PRO A 239 -4.53 35.48 -10.06
C PRO A 239 -5.44 34.28 -10.39
N GLU A 240 -5.01 33.38 -11.27
CA GLU A 240 -5.77 32.17 -11.61
C GLU A 240 -5.87 31.22 -10.40
N ALA A 241 -4.75 30.96 -9.74
CA ALA A 241 -4.71 30.14 -8.53
C ALA A 241 -5.56 30.75 -7.40
N ALA A 242 -5.46 32.06 -7.20
CA ALA A 242 -6.24 32.79 -6.20
C ALA A 242 -7.75 32.73 -6.50
N ALA A 243 -8.15 32.77 -7.76
CA ALA A 243 -9.55 32.65 -8.17
C ALA A 243 -10.14 31.27 -7.80
N VAL A 244 -9.38 30.19 -8.00
CA VAL A 244 -9.77 28.83 -7.60
C VAL A 244 -9.91 28.73 -6.08
N LEU A 245 -8.91 29.21 -5.33
CA LEU A 245 -8.94 29.19 -3.87
C LEU A 245 -10.13 30.00 -3.31
N LEU A 246 -10.39 31.17 -3.88
CA LEU A 246 -11.54 32.01 -3.51
C LEU A 246 -12.86 31.30 -3.83
N TRP A 247 -12.96 30.62 -4.97
CA TRP A 247 -14.14 29.83 -5.32
C TRP A 247 -14.38 28.70 -4.31
N LEU A 248 -13.33 27.95 -3.92
CA LEU A 248 -13.43 26.89 -2.90
C LEU A 248 -13.97 27.44 -1.57
N ARG A 249 -13.41 28.58 -1.12
CA ARG A 249 -13.88 29.27 0.10
C ARG A 249 -15.34 29.71 0.00
N ARG A 250 -15.75 30.27 -1.15
CA ARG A 250 -17.15 30.66 -1.40
C ARG A 250 -18.10 29.46 -1.43
N LYS A 251 -17.62 28.28 -1.79
CA LYS A 251 -18.37 27.02 -1.70
C LYS A 251 -18.39 26.41 -0.30
N GLY A 252 -17.78 27.07 0.68
CA GLY A 252 -17.81 26.67 2.10
C GLY A 252 -16.63 25.80 2.52
N MET A 253 -15.61 25.62 1.67
CA MET A 253 -14.39 24.91 2.09
C MET A 253 -13.58 25.77 3.06
N THR A 254 -13.28 25.22 4.23
CA THR A 254 -12.44 25.84 5.26
C THR A 254 -11.06 25.20 5.28
N PHE A 255 -10.02 26.01 5.47
CA PHE A 255 -8.64 25.53 5.58
C PHE A 255 -8.08 25.94 6.94
N GLU A 256 -7.51 24.97 7.67
CA GLU A 256 -6.78 25.23 8.90
C GLU A 256 -5.33 25.59 8.53
N THR A 257 -5.05 26.88 8.42
CA THR A 257 -3.73 27.37 8.00
C THR A 257 -2.92 27.93 9.17
N GLY A 258 -1.59 27.80 9.10
CA GLY A 258 -0.65 28.42 10.03
C GLY A 258 0.52 29.11 9.32
N PRO A 259 1.41 29.78 10.08
CA PRO A 259 2.52 30.53 9.50
C PRO A 259 3.77 29.69 9.18
N ASN A 260 3.87 28.45 9.68
CA ASN A 260 5.08 27.65 9.54
C ASN A 260 4.94 26.59 8.44
N ASP A 261 5.65 26.77 7.32
CA ASP A 261 5.66 25.84 6.18
C ASP A 261 6.06 24.39 6.56
N GLU A 262 6.83 24.19 7.65
CA GLU A 262 7.27 22.86 8.08
C GLU A 262 6.22 22.08 8.86
N THR A 263 5.35 22.76 9.60
CA THR A 263 4.40 22.13 10.54
C THR A 263 2.94 22.37 10.18
N ASP A 264 2.67 23.41 9.40
CA ASP A 264 1.34 23.89 9.12
C ASP A 264 1.06 23.81 7.61
N LEU A 265 -0.21 23.70 7.26
CA LEU A 265 -0.66 24.05 5.92
C LEU A 265 -0.63 25.57 5.78
N THR A 266 0.00 26.11 4.74
CA THR A 266 0.12 27.57 4.57
C THR A 266 -0.63 28.09 3.36
N GLU A 267 -0.94 29.39 3.37
CA GLU A 267 -1.64 30.05 2.25
C GLU A 267 -0.86 29.90 0.93
N ASN A 268 0.47 29.97 1.00
CA ASN A 268 1.33 29.77 -0.17
C ASN A 268 1.22 28.33 -0.70
N GLN A 269 1.24 27.32 0.18
CA GLN A 269 1.05 25.92 -0.23
C GLN A 269 -0.32 25.71 -0.87
N LEU A 270 -1.38 26.33 -0.36
CA LEU A 270 -2.71 26.29 -0.98
C LEU A 270 -2.72 26.88 -2.39
N LEU A 271 -2.06 28.02 -2.60
CA LEU A 271 -1.93 28.62 -3.93
C LEU A 271 -1.14 27.71 -4.89
N GLN A 272 -0.03 27.11 -4.43
CA GLN A 272 0.73 26.14 -5.23
C GLN A 272 -0.09 24.91 -5.61
N GLN A 273 -0.91 24.39 -4.69
CA GLN A 273 -1.85 23.29 -4.98
C GLN A 273 -2.90 23.69 -6.04
N CYS A 274 -3.41 24.92 -5.98
CA CYS A 274 -4.33 25.43 -7.00
C CYS A 274 -3.63 25.53 -8.38
N LYS A 275 -2.36 25.95 -8.43
CA LYS A 275 -1.57 25.94 -9.67
C LYS A 275 -1.38 24.53 -10.21
N MET A 276 -1.07 23.57 -9.35
CA MET A 276 -0.94 22.16 -9.72
C MET A 276 -2.23 21.60 -10.30
N TYR A 277 -3.39 21.92 -9.71
CA TYR A 277 -4.68 21.49 -10.21
C TYR A 277 -4.98 22.09 -11.60
N ILE A 278 -4.79 23.41 -11.77
CA ILE A 278 -4.99 24.07 -13.07
C ILE A 278 -4.07 23.46 -14.13
N ALA A 279 -2.79 23.27 -13.81
CA ALA A 279 -1.81 22.66 -14.69
C ALA A 279 -2.22 21.23 -15.10
N ALA A 280 -2.65 20.40 -14.14
CA ALA A 280 -3.10 19.03 -14.41
C ALA A 280 -4.33 19.00 -15.35
N VAL A 281 -5.30 19.90 -15.15
CA VAL A 281 -6.50 19.98 -16.01
C VAL A 281 -6.16 20.50 -17.39
N ARG A 282 -5.24 21.47 -17.53
CA ARG A 282 -4.74 21.92 -18.85
C ARG A 282 -4.04 20.80 -19.60
N ILE A 283 -3.15 20.09 -18.92
CA ILE A 283 -2.45 18.93 -19.50
C ILE A 283 -3.47 17.88 -19.96
N ALA A 284 -4.52 17.61 -19.18
CA ALA A 284 -5.58 16.70 -19.59
C ALA A 284 -6.35 17.20 -20.83
N ASP A 285 -6.76 18.47 -20.87
CA ASP A 285 -7.43 19.08 -22.03
C ASP A 285 -6.56 19.01 -23.31
N ASP A 286 -5.24 19.16 -23.16
CA ASP A 286 -4.30 19.11 -24.29
C ASP A 286 -4.22 17.73 -24.97
N PHE A 287 -4.31 16.62 -24.21
CA PHE A 287 -4.24 15.26 -24.79
C PHE A 287 -5.59 14.57 -24.97
N GLY A 288 -6.69 15.11 -24.41
CA GLY A 288 -8.07 14.64 -24.57
C GLY A 288 -8.61 13.75 -23.45
#